data_AF-A0A5E5QAZ6-F1
#
_entry.id   AF-A0A5E5QAZ6-F1
#
_cell.length_a   1.000
_cell.length_b   1.000
_cell.length_c   1.000
_cell.angle_alpha   90.00
_cell.angle_beta   90.00
_cell.angle_gamma   90.00
#
_symmetry.space_group_name_H-M   'P 1'
#
loop_
_entity.id
_entity.type
_entity.pdbx_description
1 polymer ?
#
loop_
_entity_poly.entity_id
_entity_poly.type
_entity_poly.pdbx_seq_one_letter_code
_entity_poly.pdbx_strand_id
1 'polypeptide(L)'
;MDDKYFVLKNEYKYINFIKDCFVLNDNKCILSFYDNKIFDYDFFIDSIKNELNKKESYLLLHQLVNNIFINDQYLMIEDIELMEMMSVLFLKYSNLFAFHFIKYPAVLAWGYDQSFPFICKNSADLSIYKNIAKNQKLFLR
;
A
#
# COMPACT_ATOMS: atom_id res chain seq x y z
N MET A 1 16.81 1.68 20.08
CA MET A 1 15.42 1.20 20.11
C MET A 1 15.07 0.91 18.68
N ASP A 2 14.91 -0.37 18.32
CA ASP A 2 14.75 -0.79 16.93
C ASP A 2 13.59 -0.05 16.26
N ASP A 3 13.88 0.58 15.12
CA ASP A 3 12.91 1.36 14.34
C ASP A 3 11.66 0.55 13.96
N LYS A 4 11.78 -0.79 13.86
CA LYS A 4 10.65 -1.72 13.74
C LYS A 4 9.60 -1.54 14.84
N TYR A 5 10.01 -1.26 16.08
CA TYR A 5 9.11 -1.10 17.22
C TYR A 5 8.29 0.20 17.14
N PHE A 6 8.82 1.25 16.50
CA PHE A 6 8.10 2.52 16.29
C PHE A 6 7.07 2.42 15.16
N VAL A 7 7.41 1.69 14.09
CA VAL A 7 6.49 1.38 12.98
C VAL A 7 5.29 0.58 13.48
N LEU A 8 5.52 -0.49 14.25
CA LEU A 8 4.45 -1.33 14.83
C LEU A 8 3.48 -0.52 15.73
N LYS A 9 4.00 0.45 16.50
CA LYS A 9 3.16 1.26 17.42
C LYS A 9 2.26 2.26 16.68
N ASN A 10 2.56 2.61 15.43
CA ASN A 10 1.79 3.55 14.62
C ASN A 10 1.18 2.91 13.36
N GLU A 11 1.32 1.59 13.18
CA GLU A 11 0.87 0.85 12.01
C GLU A 11 -0.59 1.15 11.66
N TYR A 12 -1.47 1.13 12.66
CA TYR A 12 -2.89 1.44 12.48
C TYR A 12 -3.14 2.85 11.90
N LYS A 13 -2.31 3.84 12.24
CA LYS A 13 -2.45 5.21 11.69
C LYS A 13 -2.10 5.25 10.22
N TYR A 14 -1.07 4.50 9.82
CA TYR A 14 -0.66 4.40 8.43
C TYR A 14 -1.67 3.62 7.59
N ILE A 15 -2.17 2.51 8.12
CA ILE A 15 -3.24 1.74 7.46
C ILE A 15 -4.49 2.63 7.28
N ASN A 16 -4.91 3.34 8.33
CA ASN A 16 -6.05 4.26 8.24
C ASN A 16 -5.80 5.41 7.25
N PHE A 17 -4.57 5.93 7.18
CA PHE A 17 -4.21 6.94 6.19
C PHE A 17 -4.34 6.41 4.76
N ILE A 18 -3.80 5.22 4.47
CA ILE A 18 -3.90 4.60 3.15
C ILE A 18 -5.37 4.31 2.80
N LYS A 19 -6.16 3.85 3.79
CA LYS A 19 -7.60 3.63 3.67
C LYS A 19 -8.37 4.91 3.31
N ASP A 20 -8.10 6.00 4.00
CA ASP A 20 -8.74 7.29 3.69
C ASP A 20 -8.33 7.79 2.29
N CYS A 21 -7.07 7.59 1.88
CA CYS A 21 -6.60 7.89 0.53
C CYS A 21 -7.33 7.03 -0.52
N PHE A 22 -7.56 5.76 -0.23
CA PHE A 22 -8.28 4.83 -1.09
C PHE A 22 -9.75 5.23 -1.27
N VAL A 23 -10.44 5.54 -0.16
CA VAL A 23 -11.84 6.04 -0.19
C VAL A 23 -11.94 7.37 -0.95
N LEU A 24 -10.99 8.29 -0.75
CA LEU A 24 -10.91 9.56 -1.50
C LEU A 24 -10.82 9.30 -3.02
N ASN A 25 -10.15 8.22 -3.43
CA ASN A 25 -9.95 7.83 -4.82
C ASN A 25 -11.01 6.85 -5.31
N ASP A 26 -12.25 6.99 -4.83
CA ASP A 26 -13.41 6.20 -5.23
C ASP A 26 -13.23 4.69 -5.01
N ASN A 27 -12.50 4.31 -3.97
CA ASN A 27 -12.14 2.93 -3.63
C ASN A 27 -11.36 2.25 -4.75
N LYS A 28 -10.43 2.98 -5.40
CA LYS A 28 -9.54 2.43 -6.43
C LYS A 28 -8.11 2.90 -6.24
N CYS A 29 -7.17 1.97 -6.39
CA CYS A 29 -5.75 2.28 -6.53
C CYS A 29 -5.04 1.22 -7.37
N ILE A 30 -3.86 1.56 -7.88
CA ILE A 30 -3.00 0.62 -8.58
C ILE A 30 -1.78 0.36 -7.73
N LEU A 31 -1.40 -0.91 -7.58
CA LEU A 31 -0.08 -1.28 -7.08
C LEU A 31 0.88 -1.43 -8.24
N SER A 32 2.05 -0.80 -8.14
CA SER A 32 3.17 -1.05 -9.05
C SER A 32 4.28 -1.79 -8.30
N PHE A 33 4.69 -2.95 -8.80
CA PHE A 33 5.78 -3.74 -8.20
C PHE A 33 7.14 -3.27 -8.73
N TYR A 34 8.16 -3.15 -7.85
CA TYR A 34 9.48 -2.61 -8.22
C TYR A 34 10.41 -3.62 -8.89
N ASP A 35 10.24 -4.92 -8.63
CA ASP A 35 11.03 -6.00 -9.24
C ASP A 35 10.12 -6.95 -10.02
N ASN A 36 10.44 -7.16 -11.30
CA ASN A 36 9.76 -8.11 -12.18
C ASN A 36 9.89 -9.56 -11.67
N LYS A 37 10.86 -9.85 -10.80
CA LYS A 37 11.03 -11.18 -10.16
C LYS A 37 10.05 -11.44 -9.02
N ILE A 38 9.35 -10.43 -8.50
CA ILE A 38 8.25 -10.63 -7.53
C ILE A 38 7.07 -11.37 -8.20
N PHE A 39 7.08 -11.50 -9.53
CA PHE A 39 6.15 -12.35 -10.28
C PHE A 39 6.54 -13.82 -10.36
N ASP A 40 7.65 -14.24 -9.75
CA ASP A 40 7.71 -15.61 -9.26
C ASP A 40 6.67 -15.72 -8.14
N TYR A 41 5.48 -16.16 -8.52
CA TYR A 41 4.33 -16.30 -7.62
C TYR A 41 4.71 -17.12 -6.39
N ASP A 42 5.53 -18.16 -6.59
CA ASP A 42 6.03 -18.98 -5.50
C ASP A 42 6.95 -18.16 -4.60
N PHE A 43 7.78 -17.26 -5.15
CA PHE A 43 8.57 -16.31 -4.36
C PHE A 43 7.72 -15.27 -3.61
N PHE A 44 6.71 -14.66 -4.24
CA PHE A 44 5.83 -13.69 -3.56
C PHE A 44 5.04 -14.34 -2.44
N ILE A 45 4.41 -15.49 -2.73
CA ILE A 45 3.71 -16.29 -1.73
C ILE A 45 4.70 -16.75 -0.66
N ASP A 46 5.89 -17.24 -1.00
CA ASP A 46 6.90 -17.63 -0.01
C ASP A 46 7.38 -16.46 0.86
N SER A 47 7.43 -15.26 0.29
CA SER A 47 7.83 -14.04 1.00
C SER A 47 6.78 -13.57 2.01
N ILE A 48 5.50 -13.93 1.82
CA ILE A 48 4.39 -13.48 2.67
C ILE A 48 3.66 -14.62 3.40
N LYS A 49 3.89 -15.89 3.06
CA LYS A 49 3.12 -17.05 3.58
C LYS A 49 3.18 -17.21 5.10
N ASN A 50 4.30 -16.84 5.71
CA ASN A 50 4.49 -16.93 7.16
C ASN A 50 3.84 -15.76 7.90
N GLU A 51 3.30 -14.79 7.16
CA GLU A 51 2.99 -13.44 7.65
C GLU A 51 1.52 -13.07 7.41
N LEU A 52 0.82 -13.91 6.64
CA LEU A 52 -0.63 -13.88 6.47
C LEU A 52 -1.28 -14.86 7.44
N ASN A 53 -2.35 -14.41 8.09
CA ASN A 53 -3.26 -15.33 8.75
C ASN A 53 -4.16 -16.03 7.72
N LYS A 54 -4.85 -17.09 8.14
CA LYS A 54 -5.68 -17.92 7.26
C LYS A 54 -6.75 -17.13 6.48
N LYS A 55 -7.30 -16.05 7.07
CA LYS A 55 -8.28 -15.17 6.40
C LYS A 55 -7.60 -14.36 5.30
N GLU A 56 -6.48 -13.73 5.61
CA GLU A 56 -5.69 -12.92 4.66
C GLU A 56 -5.18 -13.76 3.50
N SER A 57 -4.67 -14.97 3.77
CA SER A 57 -4.26 -15.91 2.71
C SER A 57 -5.41 -16.24 1.76
N TYR A 58 -6.61 -16.46 2.30
CA TYR A 58 -7.79 -16.78 1.48
C TYR A 58 -8.24 -15.58 0.64
N LEU A 59 -8.20 -14.38 1.23
CA LEU A 59 -8.56 -13.14 0.54
C LEU A 59 -7.59 -12.85 -0.61
N LEU A 60 -6.29 -12.95 -0.35
CA LEU A 60 -5.25 -12.82 -1.37
C LEU A 60 -5.46 -13.85 -2.49
N LEU A 61 -5.67 -15.13 -2.17
CA LEU A 61 -5.89 -16.18 -3.17
C LEU A 61 -7.13 -15.92 -4.02
N HIS A 62 -8.25 -15.56 -3.37
CA HIS A 62 -9.50 -15.25 -4.06
C HIS A 62 -9.36 -14.04 -4.99
N GLN A 63 -8.61 -13.03 -4.57
CA GLN A 63 -8.39 -11.82 -5.37
C GLN A 63 -7.34 -12.02 -6.47
N LEU A 64 -6.30 -12.83 -6.26
CA LEU A 64 -5.32 -13.19 -7.29
C LEU A 64 -5.95 -14.05 -8.39
N VAL A 65 -6.93 -14.90 -8.06
CA VAL A 65 -7.68 -15.70 -9.03
C VAL A 65 -8.66 -14.83 -9.84
N ASN A 66 -9.15 -13.73 -9.26
CA ASN A 66 -10.23 -12.92 -9.86
C ASN A 66 -9.79 -11.56 -10.42
N ASN A 67 -8.62 -11.03 -10.04
CA ASN A 67 -8.16 -9.72 -10.53
C ASN A 67 -7.26 -9.83 -11.76
N ILE A 68 -7.47 -8.86 -12.64
CA ILE A 68 -6.82 -8.71 -13.93
C ILE A 68 -5.47 -8.01 -13.67
N PHE A 69 -4.37 -8.75 -13.80
CA PHE A 69 -3.07 -8.12 -14.05
C PHE A 69 -3.20 -7.30 -15.33
N ILE A 70 -3.11 -5.97 -15.21
CA ILE A 70 -3.32 -5.06 -16.36
C ILE A 70 -2.15 -5.18 -17.35
N ASN A 71 -0.98 -5.52 -16.82
CA ASN A 71 0.25 -6.03 -17.42
C ASN A 71 1.09 -6.56 -16.24
N ASP A 72 2.07 -7.45 -16.44
CA ASP A 72 2.85 -8.21 -15.42
C ASP A 72 3.62 -7.39 -14.34
N GLN A 73 3.19 -6.17 -14.03
CA GLN A 73 3.79 -5.23 -13.08
C GLN A 73 2.74 -4.40 -12.30
N TYR A 74 1.46 -4.47 -12.69
CA TYR A 74 0.41 -3.64 -12.10
C TYR A 74 -0.80 -4.45 -11.67
N LEU A 75 -1.24 -4.21 -10.43
CA LEU A 75 -2.46 -4.79 -9.87
C LEU A 75 -3.43 -3.65 -9.55
N MET A 76 -4.62 -3.66 -10.16
CA MET A 76 -5.72 -2.79 -9.74
C MET A 76 -6.36 -3.38 -8.48
N ILE A 77 -6.59 -2.53 -7.48
CA ILE A 77 -7.31 -2.86 -6.26
C ILE A 77 -8.59 -2.03 -6.23
N GLU A 78 -9.72 -2.73 -6.15
CA GLU A 78 -11.05 -2.14 -5.97
C GLU A 78 -11.75 -2.65 -4.69
N ASP A 79 -11.10 -3.55 -3.96
CA ASP A 79 -11.59 -4.15 -2.72
C ASP A 79 -10.85 -3.57 -1.51
N ILE A 80 -11.60 -3.15 -0.49
CA ILE A 80 -11.04 -2.48 0.69
C ILE A 80 -10.29 -3.44 1.61
N GLU A 81 -10.73 -4.70 1.72
CA GLU A 81 -10.03 -5.70 2.54
C GLU A 81 -8.68 -6.05 1.90
N LEU A 82 -8.64 -6.11 0.56
CA LEU A 82 -7.40 -6.29 -0.20
C LEU A 82 -6.46 -5.09 -0.01
N MET A 83 -6.97 -3.86 -0.09
CA MET A 83 -6.18 -2.66 0.16
C MET A 83 -5.61 -2.65 1.57
N GLU A 84 -6.39 -3.01 2.60
CA GLU A 84 -5.90 -3.09 3.98
C GLU A 84 -4.78 -4.12 4.13
N MET A 85 -4.95 -5.31 3.57
CA MET A 85 -3.93 -6.36 3.59
C MET A 85 -2.65 -5.91 2.86
N MET A 86 -2.77 -5.30 1.68
CA MET A 86 -1.61 -4.75 0.96
C MET A 86 -0.95 -3.60 1.71
N SER A 87 -1.70 -2.82 2.48
CA SER A 87 -1.15 -1.77 3.34
C SER A 87 -0.28 -2.35 4.46
N VAL A 88 -0.71 -3.45 5.08
CA VAL A 88 0.09 -4.18 6.08
C VAL A 88 1.39 -4.69 5.44
N LEU A 89 1.30 -5.32 4.25
CA LEU A 89 2.47 -5.81 3.53
C LEU A 89 3.43 -4.68 3.16
N PHE A 90 2.92 -3.53 2.71
CA PHE A 90 3.71 -2.35 2.38
C PHE A 90 4.49 -1.80 3.59
N LEU A 91 3.88 -1.84 4.78
CA LEU A 91 4.53 -1.38 6.02
C LEU A 91 5.57 -2.37 6.55
N LYS A 92 5.32 -3.68 6.38
CA LYS A 92 6.24 -4.74 6.82
C LYS A 92 7.43 -4.94 5.88
N TYR A 93 7.21 -4.82 4.58
CA TYR A 93 8.20 -5.14 3.55
C TYR A 93 8.52 -3.93 2.69
N SER A 94 9.60 -3.27 3.08
CA SER A 94 10.17 -2.16 2.32
C SER A 94 10.52 -2.58 0.89
N ASN A 95 10.17 -1.75 -0.10
CA ASN A 95 10.55 -1.89 -1.52
C ASN A 95 9.85 -2.98 -2.35
N LEU A 96 8.70 -3.54 -1.94
CA LEU A 96 7.97 -4.48 -2.82
C LEU A 96 7.13 -3.78 -3.89
N PHE A 97 6.38 -2.74 -3.51
CA PHE A 97 5.48 -2.04 -4.40
C PHE A 97 5.16 -0.62 -3.91
N ALA A 98 4.52 0.17 -4.78
CA ALA A 98 3.98 1.49 -4.50
C ALA A 98 2.47 1.53 -4.75
N PHE A 99 1.75 2.37 -4.02
CA PHE A 99 0.36 2.68 -4.29
C PHE A 99 0.26 3.89 -5.23
N HIS A 100 -0.59 3.79 -6.24
CA HIS A 100 -0.94 4.86 -7.17
C HIS A 100 -2.42 5.20 -7.02
N PHE A 101 -2.68 6.46 -6.69
CA PHE A 101 -4.02 7.04 -6.58
C PHE A 101 -4.30 7.87 -7.83
N ILE A 102 -5.43 7.63 -8.51
CA ILE A 102 -5.67 8.14 -9.86
C ILE A 102 -6.51 9.42 -9.88
N LYS A 103 -7.55 9.51 -9.04
CA LYS A 103 -8.48 10.65 -9.04
C LYS A 103 -7.82 11.94 -8.55
N TYR A 104 -7.04 11.82 -7.49
CA TYR A 104 -6.14 12.86 -6.99
C TYR A 104 -4.72 12.34 -7.18
N PRO A 105 -4.07 12.61 -8.32
CA PRO A 105 -2.84 11.92 -8.73
C PRO A 105 -1.73 11.97 -7.68
N ALA A 106 -1.48 10.81 -7.06
CA ALA A 106 -0.45 10.66 -6.06
C ALA A 106 0.15 9.25 -6.05
N VAL A 107 1.42 9.18 -5.67
CA VAL A 107 2.15 7.93 -5.45
C VAL A 107 2.63 7.89 -4.02
N LEU A 108 2.22 6.84 -3.30
CA LEU A 108 2.79 6.47 -2.02
C LEU A 108 3.82 5.37 -2.27
N ALA A 109 5.09 5.75 -2.18
CA ALA A 109 6.22 4.86 -2.32
C ALA A 109 6.90 4.63 -0.96
N TRP A 110 7.67 3.56 -0.86
CA TRP A 110 8.52 3.35 0.32
C TRP A 110 9.79 4.20 0.20
N GLY A 111 10.25 4.82 1.29
CA GLY A 111 11.47 5.63 1.33
C GLY A 111 12.54 5.02 2.23
N TYR A 112 13.81 5.11 1.79
CA TYR A 112 14.98 4.53 2.47
C TYR A 112 15.21 5.01 3.92
N ASP A 113 14.74 6.21 4.26
CA ASP A 113 14.80 6.78 5.61
C ASP A 113 13.54 6.47 6.44
N GLN A 114 12.71 5.52 5.98
CA GLN A 114 11.36 5.26 6.51
C GLN A 114 10.44 6.48 6.46
N SER A 115 10.81 7.54 5.73
CA SER A 115 9.82 8.49 5.28
C SER A 115 9.00 7.81 4.20
N PHE A 116 7.70 8.08 4.19
CA PHE A 116 6.78 7.61 3.17
C PHE A 116 6.68 8.71 2.12
N PRO A 117 7.55 8.73 1.08
CA PRO A 117 7.48 9.73 0.03
C PRO A 117 6.09 9.69 -0.60
N PHE A 118 5.39 10.80 -0.47
CA PHE A 118 4.05 10.96 -0.99
C PHE A 118 4.08 11.98 -2.12
N ILE A 119 4.29 11.46 -3.33
CA ILE A 119 4.56 12.28 -4.51
C ILE A 119 3.24 12.64 -5.15
N CYS A 120 2.89 13.92 -5.14
CA CYS A 120 1.67 14.43 -5.81
C CYS A 120 2.04 15.18 -7.09
N LYS A 121 1.14 15.14 -8.08
CA LYS A 121 1.35 15.87 -9.34
C LYS A 121 1.36 17.40 -9.15
N ASN A 122 0.56 17.92 -8.23
CA ASN A 122 0.46 19.34 -7.96
C ASN A 122 0.28 19.62 -6.46
N SER A 123 0.42 20.90 -6.07
CA SER A 123 0.31 21.34 -4.69
C SER A 123 -1.10 21.23 -4.11
N ALA A 124 -2.14 21.35 -4.93
CA ALA A 124 -3.53 21.23 -4.49
C ALA A 124 -3.84 19.79 -4.03
N ASP A 125 -3.43 18.79 -4.80
CA ASP A 125 -3.55 17.38 -4.45
C ASP A 125 -2.75 17.08 -3.17
N LEU A 126 -1.52 17.59 -3.07
CA LEU A 126 -0.69 17.44 -1.87
C LEU A 126 -1.37 17.98 -0.61
N SER A 127 -2.05 19.13 -0.70
CA SER A 127 -2.80 19.70 0.42
C SER A 127 -3.94 18.79 0.90
N ILE A 128 -4.63 18.10 -0.01
CA ILE A 128 -5.69 17.14 0.34
C ILE A 128 -5.10 16.00 1.17
N TYR A 129 -4.02 15.39 0.68
CA TYR A 129 -3.38 14.27 1.37
C TYR A 129 -2.72 14.68 2.70
N LYS A 130 -2.16 15.88 2.79
CA LYS A 130 -1.67 16.45 4.07
C LYS A 130 -2.78 16.59 5.11
N ASN A 131 -3.99 16.96 4.71
CA ASN A 131 -5.12 17.01 5.63
C ASN A 131 -5.53 15.62 6.13
N ILE A 132 -5.53 14.61 5.25
CA ILE A 132 -5.79 13.22 5.63
C ILE A 132 -4.72 12.73 6.63
N ALA A 133 -3.44 12.92 6.33
CA ALA A 133 -2.35 12.53 7.23
C ALA A 133 -2.48 13.22 8.60
N LYS A 134 -2.81 14.52 8.62
CA LYS A 134 -3.03 15.26 9.87
C LYS A 134 -4.17 14.67 10.71
N ASN A 135 -5.27 14.26 10.08
CA ASN A 135 -6.39 13.60 10.78
C ASN A 135 -5.96 12.28 11.43
N GLN A 136 -5.03 11.56 10.79
CA GLN A 136 -4.42 10.33 11.31
C GLN A 136 -3.22 10.58 12.24
N LYS A 137 -2.92 11.85 12.58
CA LYS A 137 -1.76 12.25 13.41
C LYS A 137 -0.41 11.80 12.80
N LEU A 138 -0.32 11.85 11.48
CA LEU A 138 0.88 11.59 10.69
C LEU A 138 1.40 12.89 10.07
N PHE A 139 2.68 12.87 9.68
CA PHE A 139 3.32 13.94 8.93
C PHE A 139 3.77 13.40 7.57
N LEU A 140 3.25 13.98 6.49
CA LEU A 140 3.73 13.70 5.13
C LEU A 140 4.88 14.64 4.80
N ARG A 141 6.01 14.06 4.37
CA ARG A 141 7.13 14.80 3.78
C ARG A 141 6.85 15.07 2.31
#